data_AF-A0A935XUS5-F1
#
_entry.id   AF-A0A935XUS5-F1
#
_cell.length_a   1.000
_cell.length_b   1.000
_cell.length_c   1.000
_cell.angle_alpha   90.00
_cell.angle_beta   90.00
_cell.angle_gamma   90.00
#
_symmetry.space_group_name_H-M   'P 1'
#
loop_
_entity.id
_entity.type
_entity.pdbx_description
1 polymer ?
#
loop_
_entity_poly.entity_id
_entity_poly.type
_entity_poly.pdbx_seq_one_letter_code
_entity_poly.pdbx_strand_id
1 'polypeptide(L)'
;MPSSQAPTSTKEAAGFTLHTERLGPLPLINHFIERIGLHDTLSRHIPSDARCSITHASALGVLLRSIIVEREPIYRQHETVHGFADGMFGISAQEMEHLSDDRLGRALDRLFDADRTALLTELVLAVGQRFGVRFEEFHNDSTSISFCGGYRRARGRQIRARTAPAITFGHSKAHRPDLKQLLFILTMSADGNVPVAFRCTDGNTSDSVTHVQTWETLRAVAGRSDFLYVADSKLCSRENMDHIDRAGGRFVTVMPRSRLEDAQFREWLQTHTPEWSLVWDRPNPRYSDGPRDCWYVHRAPLPSMEAWSIVWVWSTLLTLRQHARRLRNIAAAIEEFERLRQRLASAKTRLRGAPRSTCRSSSSWTGTMWVATSRFAASFAKSTSSSKPAVAARAPTRPTARSPSDASTCNGAPTSRPSPTTGEATACTR
;
A
#
# COMPACT_ATOMS: atom_id res chain seq x y z
N MET A 1 24.24 -30.62 -9.17
CA MET A 1 24.07 -30.63 -10.64
C MET A 1 24.92 -29.51 -11.19
N PRO A 2 26.07 -29.75 -11.81
CA PRO A 2 26.87 -28.66 -12.34
C PRO A 2 26.17 -28.15 -13.62
N SER A 3 25.80 -26.87 -13.63
CA SER A 3 25.30 -26.22 -14.83
C SER A 3 26.47 -26.06 -15.80
N SER A 4 26.30 -26.64 -16.98
CA SER A 4 27.16 -26.54 -18.16
C SER A 4 27.78 -25.14 -18.31
N GLN A 5 29.10 -25.07 -18.21
CA GLN A 5 29.87 -24.05 -18.92
C GLN A 5 29.55 -24.22 -20.41
N ALA A 6 29.09 -23.17 -21.08
CA ALA A 6 29.01 -23.17 -22.53
C ALA A 6 30.44 -23.04 -23.08
N PRO A 7 30.91 -23.94 -23.95
CA PRO A 7 32.20 -23.78 -24.59
C PRO A 7 32.12 -22.62 -25.58
N THR A 8 33.06 -21.68 -25.48
CA THR A 8 33.39 -20.71 -26.51
C THR A 8 33.72 -21.47 -27.79
N SER A 9 32.79 -21.54 -28.75
CA SER A 9 33.05 -22.23 -30.02
C SER A 9 33.68 -21.24 -31.01
N THR A 10 35.01 -21.26 -31.10
CA THR A 10 35.74 -20.57 -32.16
C THR A 10 35.62 -21.41 -33.44
N LYS A 11 34.75 -21.01 -34.37
CA LYS A 11 34.73 -21.58 -35.73
C LYS A 11 35.67 -20.75 -36.59
N GLU A 12 36.85 -21.30 -36.87
CA GLU A 12 37.77 -20.74 -37.87
C GLU A 12 37.25 -21.05 -39.27
N ALA A 13 36.63 -20.05 -39.88
CA ALA A 13 36.42 -19.99 -41.32
C ALA A 13 37.04 -18.67 -41.80
N ALA A 14 38.20 -18.76 -42.47
CA ALA A 14 38.91 -17.69 -43.17
C ALA A 14 39.08 -16.36 -42.40
N GLY A 15 40.19 -16.23 -41.66
CA GLY A 15 40.79 -14.93 -41.27
C GLY A 15 40.05 -14.06 -40.23
N PHE A 16 38.87 -14.46 -39.77
CA PHE A 16 38.10 -13.71 -38.76
C PHE A 16 37.84 -14.55 -37.51
N THR A 17 38.06 -13.97 -36.33
CA THR A 17 37.70 -14.56 -35.03
C THR A 17 36.30 -14.10 -34.64
N LEU A 18 35.36 -15.03 -34.48
CA LEU A 18 34.01 -14.73 -34.01
C LEU A 18 34.00 -14.60 -32.48
N HIS A 19 33.73 -13.41 -31.97
CA HIS A 19 33.46 -13.17 -30.55
C HIS A 19 31.95 -13.01 -30.34
N THR A 20 31.41 -13.75 -29.38
CA THR A 20 30.00 -13.65 -28.98
C THR A 20 29.93 -13.14 -27.56
N GLU A 21 29.25 -12.02 -27.35
CA GLU A 21 29.11 -11.39 -26.04
C GLU A 21 27.63 -11.13 -25.71
N ARG A 22 27.33 -11.13 -24.42
CA ARG A 22 25.98 -10.87 -23.91
C ARG A 22 25.88 -9.45 -23.38
N LEU A 23 25.09 -8.61 -24.03
CA LEU A 23 24.81 -7.25 -23.55
C LEU A 23 23.57 -7.20 -22.64
N GLY A 24 22.55 -8.00 -22.94
CA GLY A 24 21.24 -7.90 -22.30
C GLY A 24 20.62 -6.49 -22.45
N PRO A 25 19.78 -6.05 -21.50
CA PRO A 25 19.18 -4.71 -21.52
C PRO A 25 20.12 -3.61 -20.99
N LEU A 26 21.37 -3.95 -20.63
CA LEU A 26 22.31 -3.03 -19.98
C LEU A 26 22.63 -1.78 -20.81
N PRO A 27 22.73 -1.81 -22.16
CA PRO A 27 22.94 -0.57 -22.93
C PRO A 27 21.85 0.48 -22.69
N LEU A 28 20.59 0.06 -22.63
CA LEU A 28 19.46 0.95 -22.34
C LEU A 28 19.48 1.44 -20.88
N ILE A 29 19.76 0.53 -19.96
CA ILE A 29 19.83 0.85 -18.52
C ILE A 29 20.97 1.85 -18.25
N ASN A 30 22.15 1.62 -18.83
CA ASN A 30 23.32 2.48 -18.70
C ASN A 30 23.05 3.88 -19.24
N HIS A 31 22.41 3.97 -20.41
CA HIS A 31 21.99 5.25 -20.96
C HIS A 31 21.15 6.08 -19.97
N PHE A 32 20.19 5.46 -19.28
CA PHE A 32 19.39 6.17 -18.28
C PHE A 32 20.13 6.40 -16.96
N ILE A 33 20.98 5.47 -16.49
CA ILE A 33 21.81 5.66 -15.29
C ILE A 33 22.74 6.87 -15.45
N GLU A 34 23.38 7.00 -16.62
CA GLU A 34 24.26 8.13 -16.97
C GLU A 34 23.47 9.43 -17.07
N ARG A 35 22.32 9.40 -17.75
CA ARG A 35 21.41 10.55 -17.80
C ARG A 35 20.84 10.89 -16.43
N ILE A 36 20.74 9.98 -15.48
CA ILE A 36 20.34 10.34 -14.12
C ILE A 36 21.50 10.98 -13.35
N GLY A 37 22.76 10.77 -13.78
CA GLY A 37 23.94 11.20 -13.02
C GLY A 37 24.11 10.41 -11.73
N LEU A 38 23.63 9.17 -11.71
CA LEU A 38 23.58 8.35 -10.50
C LEU A 38 24.98 8.06 -9.95
N HIS A 39 25.93 7.75 -10.83
CA HIS A 39 27.30 7.43 -10.40
C HIS A 39 27.94 8.61 -9.66
N ASP A 40 27.87 9.81 -10.23
CA ASP A 40 28.44 11.02 -9.63
C ASP A 40 27.74 11.39 -8.31
N THR A 41 26.43 11.18 -8.25
CA THR A 41 25.64 11.39 -7.03
C THR A 41 26.05 10.41 -5.93
N LEU A 42 26.18 9.11 -6.25
CA LEU A 42 26.68 8.12 -5.31
C LEU A 42 28.12 8.44 -4.86
N SER A 43 29.00 8.84 -5.76
CA SER A 43 30.40 9.16 -5.46
C SER A 43 30.53 10.35 -4.49
N ARG A 44 29.66 11.37 -4.61
CA ARG A 44 29.66 12.52 -3.70
C ARG A 44 29.15 12.18 -2.29
N HIS A 45 28.10 11.37 -2.19
CA HIS A 45 27.50 11.01 -0.90
C HIS A 45 28.18 9.82 -0.22
N ILE A 46 28.91 8.99 -0.98
CA ILE A 46 29.52 7.73 -0.51
C ILE A 46 30.99 7.72 -0.96
N PRO A 47 31.84 8.55 -0.35
CA PRO A 47 33.23 8.69 -0.76
C PRO A 47 33.98 7.37 -0.57
N SER A 48 34.86 7.07 -1.51
CA SER A 48 35.73 5.89 -1.50
C SER A 48 37.16 6.29 -1.15
N ASP A 49 37.87 5.39 -0.47
CA ASP A 49 39.31 5.52 -0.28
C ASP A 49 40.03 5.22 -1.60
N ALA A 50 41.08 5.99 -1.93
CA ALA A 50 41.88 5.82 -3.14
C ALA A 50 42.52 4.42 -3.25
N ARG A 51 42.67 3.70 -2.13
CA ARG A 51 43.17 2.32 -2.09
C ARG A 51 42.14 1.28 -2.54
N CYS A 52 40.88 1.66 -2.75
CA CYS A 52 39.85 0.74 -3.22
C CYS A 52 40.05 0.45 -4.71
N SER A 53 40.23 -0.82 -5.07
CA SER A 53 40.25 -1.27 -6.47
C SER A 53 38.95 -0.94 -7.21
N ILE A 54 37.81 -0.98 -6.52
CA ILE A 54 36.51 -0.60 -7.04
C ILE A 54 35.88 0.43 -6.08
N THR A 55 35.43 1.56 -6.60
CA THR A 55 34.75 2.58 -5.79
C THR A 55 33.43 2.04 -5.22
N HIS A 56 32.96 2.62 -4.10
CA HIS A 56 31.67 2.28 -3.53
C HIS A 56 30.52 2.59 -4.51
N ALA A 57 30.62 3.68 -5.27
CA ALA A 57 29.64 4.03 -6.29
C ALA A 57 29.57 2.97 -7.41
N SER A 58 30.72 2.52 -7.92
CA SER A 58 30.79 1.44 -8.91
C SER A 58 30.22 0.14 -8.37
N ALA A 59 30.61 -0.27 -7.15
CA ALA A 59 30.10 -1.47 -6.49
C ALA A 59 28.56 -1.44 -6.31
N LEU A 60 27.99 -0.31 -5.87
CA LEU A 60 26.53 -0.14 -5.78
C LEU A 60 25.87 -0.12 -7.17
N GLY A 61 26.55 0.44 -8.17
CA GLY A 61 26.12 0.41 -9.56
C GLY A 61 26.01 -1.00 -10.13
N VAL A 62 26.90 -1.91 -9.75
CA VAL A 62 26.82 -3.34 -10.10
C VAL A 62 25.56 -3.96 -9.49
N LEU A 63 25.33 -3.77 -8.19
CA LEU A 63 24.15 -4.30 -7.50
C LEU A 63 22.84 -3.78 -8.11
N LEU A 64 22.77 -2.48 -8.42
CA LEU A 64 21.58 -1.90 -9.04
C LEU A 64 21.29 -2.57 -10.40
N ARG A 65 22.30 -2.72 -11.24
CA ARG A 65 22.16 -3.38 -12.54
C ARG A 65 21.74 -4.82 -12.40
N SER A 66 22.32 -5.57 -11.45
CA SER A 66 21.86 -6.92 -11.16
C SER A 66 20.39 -6.94 -10.72
N ILE A 67 19.97 -6.07 -9.81
CA ILE A 67 18.56 -6.02 -9.35
C ILE A 67 17.58 -5.79 -10.51
N ILE A 68 17.97 -5.01 -11.52
CA ILE A 68 17.16 -4.71 -12.70
C ILE A 68 17.18 -5.87 -13.71
N VAL A 69 18.36 -6.46 -13.95
CA VAL A 69 18.56 -7.46 -15.03
C VAL A 69 18.34 -8.88 -14.54
N GLU A 70 19.12 -9.32 -13.56
CA GLU A 70 19.13 -10.67 -13.01
C GLU A 70 19.33 -10.56 -11.50
N ARG A 71 18.22 -10.69 -10.74
CA ARG A 71 18.18 -10.53 -9.27
C ARG A 71 18.92 -11.67 -8.55
N GLU A 72 20.24 -11.68 -8.68
CA GLU A 72 21.13 -12.68 -8.10
C GLU A 72 21.54 -12.31 -6.67
N PRO A 73 21.77 -13.29 -5.78
CA PRO A 73 22.32 -13.04 -4.46
C PRO A 73 23.68 -12.34 -4.52
N ILE A 74 24.03 -11.57 -3.48
CA ILE A 74 25.29 -10.78 -3.43
C ILE A 74 26.52 -11.66 -3.66
N TYR A 75 26.54 -12.88 -3.13
CA TYR A 75 27.67 -13.80 -3.27
C TYR A 75 27.87 -14.34 -4.69
N ARG A 76 26.89 -14.18 -5.60
CA ARG A 76 26.99 -14.62 -7.01
C ARG A 76 27.32 -13.50 -7.98
N GLN A 77 27.42 -12.26 -7.50
CA GLN A 77 27.56 -11.09 -8.36
C GLN A 77 28.82 -11.15 -9.23
N HIS A 78 29.92 -11.73 -8.71
CA HIS A 78 31.13 -11.96 -9.50
C HIS A 78 30.84 -12.85 -10.73
N GLU A 79 30.18 -14.00 -10.54
CA GLU A 79 29.78 -14.90 -11.64
C GLU A 79 28.84 -14.19 -12.64
N THR A 80 27.87 -13.43 -12.12
CA THR A 80 26.87 -12.73 -12.95
C THR A 80 27.54 -11.72 -13.88
N VAL A 81 28.46 -10.90 -13.37
CA VAL A 81 29.09 -9.85 -14.17
C VAL A 81 29.97 -10.43 -15.29
N HIS A 82 30.68 -11.53 -15.03
CA HIS A 82 31.46 -12.24 -16.06
C HIS A 82 30.60 -12.92 -17.14
N GLY A 83 29.29 -13.04 -16.92
CA GLY A 83 28.34 -13.54 -17.93
C GLY A 83 27.93 -12.51 -18.98
N PHE A 84 28.40 -11.27 -18.88
CA PHE A 84 28.07 -10.15 -19.77
C PHE A 84 29.33 -9.54 -20.38
N ALA A 85 29.15 -8.77 -21.46
CA ALA A 85 30.25 -8.03 -22.08
C ALA A 85 30.90 -7.04 -21.11
N ASP A 86 32.19 -6.82 -21.30
CA ASP A 86 32.99 -5.91 -20.47
C ASP A 86 32.38 -4.49 -20.45
N GLY A 87 32.43 -3.84 -19.29
CA GLY A 87 31.88 -2.48 -19.13
C GLY A 87 30.36 -2.42 -18.96
N MET A 88 29.60 -3.47 -19.30
CA MET A 88 28.13 -3.41 -19.24
C MET A 88 27.59 -3.22 -17.82
N PHE A 89 28.31 -3.70 -16.81
CA PHE A 89 27.98 -3.48 -15.40
C PHE A 89 28.50 -2.16 -14.83
N GLY A 90 29.07 -1.28 -15.67
CA GLY A 90 29.63 0.00 -15.24
C GLY A 90 30.98 -0.13 -14.52
N ILE A 91 31.68 -1.25 -14.74
CA ILE A 91 33.04 -1.51 -14.28
C ILE A 91 33.85 -2.12 -15.43
N SER A 92 35.14 -1.82 -15.47
CA SER A 92 36.09 -2.36 -16.45
C SER A 92 36.38 -3.85 -16.20
N ALA A 93 36.93 -4.53 -17.21
CA ALA A 93 37.35 -5.93 -17.09
C ALA A 93 38.34 -6.15 -15.92
N GLN A 94 39.27 -5.22 -15.71
CA GLN A 94 40.23 -5.25 -14.60
C GLN A 94 39.53 -5.10 -13.25
N GLU A 95 38.54 -4.22 -13.15
CA GLU A 95 37.75 -4.07 -11.92
C GLU A 95 36.89 -5.32 -11.66
N MET A 96 36.41 -6.02 -12.68
CA MET A 96 35.62 -7.26 -12.51
C MET A 96 36.40 -8.33 -11.76
N GLU A 97 37.71 -8.46 -11.99
CA GLU A 97 38.60 -9.39 -11.28
C GLU A 97 38.69 -9.09 -9.77
N HIS A 98 38.42 -7.85 -9.37
CA HIS A 98 38.46 -7.41 -7.98
C HIS A 98 37.07 -7.33 -7.33
N LEU A 99 36.01 -7.74 -8.04
CA LEU A 99 34.65 -7.72 -7.51
C LEU A 99 34.43 -8.91 -6.58
N SER A 100 34.16 -8.62 -5.31
CA SER A 100 33.81 -9.63 -4.31
C SER A 100 32.55 -9.24 -3.54
N ASP A 101 31.90 -10.23 -2.93
CA ASP A 101 30.75 -10.04 -2.06
C ASP A 101 31.10 -9.19 -0.83
N ASP A 102 32.32 -9.35 -0.29
CA ASP A 102 32.86 -8.46 0.75
C ASP A 102 32.95 -7.01 0.29
N ARG A 103 33.36 -6.75 -0.96
CA ARG A 103 33.44 -5.39 -1.51
C ARG A 103 32.06 -4.77 -1.63
N LEU A 104 31.10 -5.54 -2.14
CA LEU A 104 29.69 -5.14 -2.25
C LEU A 104 29.06 -4.89 -0.87
N GLY A 105 29.31 -5.78 0.10
CA GLY A 105 28.86 -5.64 1.48
C GLY A 105 29.40 -4.37 2.15
N ARG A 106 30.69 -4.08 1.99
CA ARG A 106 31.28 -2.83 2.48
C ARG A 106 30.67 -1.59 1.81
N ALA A 107 30.29 -1.67 0.54
CA ALA A 107 29.61 -0.56 -0.14
C ALA A 107 28.19 -0.35 0.41
N LEU A 108 27.45 -1.42 0.72
CA LEU A 108 26.16 -1.33 1.39
C LEU A 108 26.26 -0.77 2.82
N ASP A 109 27.29 -1.14 3.57
CA ASP A 109 27.57 -0.54 4.89
C ASP A 109 27.82 0.97 4.78
N ARG A 110 28.61 1.40 3.79
CA ARG A 110 28.84 2.84 3.56
C ARG A 110 27.59 3.57 3.07
N LEU A 111 26.75 2.92 2.26
CA LEU A 111 25.44 3.47 1.87
C LEU A 111 24.52 3.64 3.10
N PHE A 112 24.56 2.70 4.05
CA PHE A 112 23.79 2.82 5.30
C PHE A 112 24.25 4.01 6.14
N ASP A 113 25.57 4.25 6.19
CA ASP A 113 26.18 5.36 6.93
C ASP A 113 25.99 6.74 6.25
N ALA A 114 25.89 6.78 4.91
CA ALA A 114 25.74 8.01 4.12
C ALA A 114 24.36 8.66 4.27
N ASP A 115 24.21 9.99 4.16
CA ASP A 115 22.91 10.66 4.20
C ASP A 115 22.01 10.26 3.01
N ARG A 116 21.27 9.16 3.19
CA ARG A 116 20.36 8.59 2.19
C ARG A 116 19.22 9.54 1.86
N THR A 117 18.79 10.38 2.80
CA THR A 117 17.71 11.34 2.55
C THR A 117 18.21 12.43 1.61
N ALA A 118 19.41 12.98 1.87
CA ALA A 118 20.04 13.96 0.99
C ALA A 118 20.37 13.36 -0.39
N LEU A 119 20.96 12.15 -0.43
CA LEU A 119 21.24 11.40 -1.65
C LEU A 119 19.97 11.23 -2.51
N LEU A 120 18.87 10.74 -1.92
CA LEU A 120 17.62 10.52 -2.65
C LEU A 120 16.98 11.84 -3.10
N THR A 121 17.02 12.87 -2.26
CA THR A 121 16.50 14.20 -2.60
C THR A 121 17.21 14.77 -3.81
N GLU A 122 18.55 14.74 -3.81
CA GLU A 122 19.35 15.21 -4.93
C GLU A 122 19.07 14.42 -6.22
N LEU A 123 18.99 13.09 -6.11
CA LEU A 123 18.69 12.22 -7.24
C LEU A 123 17.32 12.55 -7.87
N VAL A 124 16.31 12.74 -7.03
CA VAL A 124 14.94 13.03 -7.46
C VAL A 124 14.83 14.41 -8.08
N LEU A 125 15.51 15.41 -7.52
CA LEU A 125 15.60 16.75 -8.12
C LEU A 125 16.28 16.70 -9.50
N ALA A 126 17.38 15.96 -9.63
CA ALA A 126 18.06 15.77 -10.91
C ALA A 126 17.15 15.08 -11.94
N VAL A 127 16.40 14.06 -11.54
CA VAL A 127 15.40 13.40 -12.39
C VAL A 127 14.30 14.38 -12.80
N GLY A 128 13.77 15.16 -11.87
CA GLY A 128 12.75 16.18 -12.13
C GLY A 128 13.21 17.20 -13.17
N GLN A 129 14.42 17.74 -12.99
CA GLN A 129 14.99 18.72 -13.91
C GLN A 129 15.30 18.14 -15.29
N ARG A 130 15.88 16.93 -15.35
CA ARG A 130 16.39 16.38 -16.61
C ARG A 130 15.32 15.72 -17.49
N PHE A 131 14.26 15.20 -16.87
CA PHE A 131 13.16 14.53 -17.57
C PHE A 131 11.85 15.32 -17.54
N GLY A 132 11.83 16.49 -16.88
CA GLY A 132 10.64 17.33 -16.79
C GLY A 132 9.51 16.72 -15.96
N VAL A 133 9.85 15.88 -14.97
CA VAL A 133 8.85 15.24 -14.10
C VAL A 133 8.17 16.30 -13.24
N ARG A 134 6.85 16.37 -13.32
CA ARG A 134 6.07 17.33 -12.52
C ARG A 134 5.90 16.85 -11.08
N PHE A 135 6.04 17.79 -10.15
CA PHE A 135 5.88 17.60 -8.71
C PHE A 135 4.59 18.27 -8.21
N GLU A 136 3.49 18.02 -8.91
CA GLU A 136 2.18 18.64 -8.66
C GLU A 136 1.22 17.73 -7.89
N GLU A 137 1.40 16.41 -8.00
CA GLU A 137 0.57 15.40 -7.36
C GLU A 137 1.43 14.19 -6.96
N PHE A 138 1.30 13.77 -5.70
CA PHE A 138 2.06 12.67 -5.12
C PHE A 138 1.14 11.61 -4.54
N HIS A 139 1.43 10.36 -4.84
CA HIS A 139 0.71 9.18 -4.36
C HIS A 139 1.58 8.47 -3.33
N ASN A 140 1.11 8.43 -2.08
CA ASN A 140 1.79 7.74 -1.00
C ASN A 140 1.06 6.44 -0.65
N ASP A 141 1.80 5.33 -0.66
CA ASP A 141 1.32 4.05 -0.16
C ASP A 141 2.41 3.36 0.67
N SER A 142 1.95 2.55 1.62
CA SER A 142 2.79 1.72 2.46
C SER A 142 2.63 0.25 2.04
N THR A 143 3.72 -0.51 2.03
CA THR A 143 3.66 -1.96 1.82
C THR A 143 4.59 -2.66 2.80
N SER A 144 4.32 -3.92 3.09
CA SER A 144 5.14 -4.72 4.00
C SER A 144 6.03 -5.67 3.21
N ILE A 145 7.32 -5.69 3.49
CA ILE A 145 8.25 -6.72 3.00
C ILE A 145 8.31 -7.82 4.06
N SER A 146 7.90 -9.04 3.70
CA SER A 146 7.90 -10.19 4.60
C SER A 146 9.25 -10.91 4.63
N PHE A 147 9.64 -11.40 5.81
CA PHE A 147 10.91 -12.06 6.06
C PHE A 147 10.70 -13.44 6.69
N CYS A 148 11.44 -14.43 6.20
CA CYS A 148 11.51 -15.77 6.75
C CYS A 148 12.87 -16.00 7.43
N GLY A 149 12.88 -16.47 8.69
CA GLY A 149 14.10 -16.82 9.42
C GLY A 149 14.29 -16.08 10.76
N GLY A 150 15.44 -16.32 11.38
CA GLY A 150 15.69 -15.92 12.77
C GLY A 150 15.91 -14.42 12.98
N TYR A 151 16.64 -13.73 12.08
CA TYR A 151 16.98 -12.30 12.17
C TYR A 151 17.33 -11.80 13.58
N ARG A 152 18.07 -12.59 14.37
CA ARG A 152 18.27 -12.35 15.81
C ARG A 152 18.92 -11.00 16.12
N ARG A 153 19.71 -10.46 15.18
CA ARG A 153 20.46 -9.19 15.27
C ARG A 153 19.70 -7.97 14.72
N ALA A 154 18.53 -8.14 14.09
CA ALA A 154 17.77 -7.07 13.46
C ALA A 154 16.70 -6.49 14.40
N ARG A 155 17.13 -6.00 15.57
CA ARG A 155 16.26 -5.53 16.66
C ARG A 155 16.25 -4.01 16.84
N GLY A 156 16.35 -3.23 15.77
CA GLY A 156 16.37 -1.78 15.91
C GLY A 156 17.71 -1.23 16.41
N ARG A 157 18.84 -1.88 16.05
CA ARG A 157 20.15 -1.54 16.62
C ARG A 157 20.64 -0.18 16.11
N GLN A 158 21.27 0.59 16.99
CA GLN A 158 22.08 1.73 16.56
C GLN A 158 23.40 1.23 15.97
N ILE A 159 23.67 1.64 14.75
CA ILE A 159 24.91 1.41 14.02
C ILE A 159 25.43 2.80 13.68
N ARG A 160 26.61 3.17 14.20
CA ARG A 160 27.31 4.41 13.84
C ARG A 160 26.40 5.65 13.86
N ALA A 161 25.72 5.86 15.00
CA ALA A 161 24.76 6.95 15.26
C ALA A 161 23.44 6.91 14.47
N ARG A 162 23.14 5.81 13.76
CA ARG A 162 21.89 5.62 13.02
C ARG A 162 21.15 4.37 13.46
N THR A 163 19.83 4.44 13.54
CA THR A 163 19.01 3.29 13.91
C THR A 163 18.65 2.50 12.67
N ALA A 164 19.07 1.24 12.60
CA ALA A 164 18.63 0.31 11.57
C ALA A 164 17.20 -0.18 11.90
N PRO A 165 16.28 -0.29 10.92
CA PRO A 165 14.93 -0.79 11.17
C PRO A 165 14.90 -2.18 11.80
N ALA A 166 13.96 -2.40 12.70
CA ALA A 166 13.70 -3.68 13.35
C ALA A 166 12.85 -4.60 12.45
N ILE A 167 13.40 -5.77 12.13
CA ILE A 167 12.65 -6.84 11.45
C ILE A 167 11.83 -7.56 12.51
N THR A 168 10.55 -7.18 12.63
CA THR A 168 9.65 -7.61 13.71
C THR A 168 8.27 -7.98 13.16
N PHE A 169 7.44 -8.60 14.00
CA PHE A 169 6.04 -8.89 13.65
C PHE A 169 5.21 -7.60 13.67
N GLY A 170 4.21 -7.52 12.80
CA GLY A 170 3.26 -6.42 12.79
C GLY A 170 2.00 -6.76 12.01
N HIS A 171 1.21 -5.74 11.72
CA HIS A 171 -0.02 -5.90 10.94
C HIS A 171 0.33 -6.13 9.47
N SER A 172 0.20 -7.37 8.99
CA SER A 172 0.51 -7.73 7.61
C SER A 172 -0.66 -7.44 6.67
N LYS A 173 -0.46 -6.58 5.66
CA LYS A 173 -1.44 -6.35 4.57
C LYS A 173 -1.71 -7.63 3.75
N ALA A 174 -0.76 -8.58 3.75
CA ALA A 174 -0.86 -9.88 3.08
C ALA A 174 -1.47 -10.99 3.94
N HIS A 175 -2.03 -10.66 5.12
CA HIS A 175 -2.61 -11.62 6.07
C HIS A 175 -1.65 -12.74 6.51
N ARG A 176 -0.35 -12.41 6.65
CA ARG A 176 0.69 -13.33 7.15
C ARG A 176 1.27 -12.85 8.49
N PRO A 177 0.49 -12.91 9.59
CA PRO A 177 0.95 -12.48 10.91
C PRO A 177 2.06 -13.37 11.49
N ASP A 178 2.27 -14.54 10.89
CA ASP A 178 3.34 -15.48 11.22
C ASP A 178 4.72 -15.05 10.72
N LEU A 179 4.79 -14.06 9.82
CA LEU A 179 6.03 -13.56 9.24
C LEU A 179 6.45 -12.24 9.89
N LYS A 180 7.76 -12.09 10.07
CA LYS A 180 8.35 -10.79 10.40
C LYS A 180 8.29 -9.91 9.16
N GLN A 181 8.24 -8.60 9.36
CA GLN A 181 8.16 -7.64 8.27
C GLN A 181 8.98 -6.38 8.52
N LEU A 182 9.22 -5.64 7.45
CA LEU A 182 9.56 -4.23 7.46
C LEU A 182 8.45 -3.47 6.75
N LEU A 183 8.18 -2.25 7.19
CA LEU A 183 7.27 -1.36 6.52
C LEU A 183 8.04 -0.50 5.51
N PHE A 184 7.55 -0.48 4.28
CA PHE A 184 8.14 0.17 3.13
C PHE A 184 7.16 1.23 2.63
N ILE A 185 7.47 2.50 2.88
CA ILE A 185 6.63 3.63 2.51
C ILE A 185 7.23 4.25 1.27
N LEU A 186 6.44 4.32 0.20
CA LEU A 186 6.87 4.83 -1.09
C LEU A 186 5.93 5.94 -1.55
N THR A 187 6.52 7.03 -2.02
CA THR A 187 5.79 8.13 -2.66
C THR A 187 6.20 8.23 -4.11
N MET A 188 5.20 8.27 -4.98
CA MET A 188 5.34 8.36 -6.43
C MET A 188 4.77 9.69 -6.93
N SER A 189 5.39 10.30 -7.94
CA SER A 189 4.71 11.36 -8.71
C SER A 189 3.61 10.75 -9.57
N ALA A 190 2.48 11.45 -9.69
CA ALA A 190 1.44 11.10 -10.66
C ALA A 190 1.94 11.19 -12.11
N ASP A 191 2.98 11.98 -12.35
CA ASP A 191 3.63 12.11 -13.65
C ASP A 191 4.61 10.95 -13.88
N GLY A 192 4.20 10.00 -14.70
CA GLY A 192 5.01 8.84 -15.09
C GLY A 192 5.25 7.80 -13.98
N ASN A 193 4.61 7.92 -12.81
CA ASN A 193 4.84 7.04 -11.66
C ASN A 193 6.33 6.97 -11.29
N VAL A 194 6.98 8.13 -11.19
CA VAL A 194 8.39 8.21 -10.79
C VAL A 194 8.49 8.21 -9.26
N PRO A 195 9.30 7.34 -8.62
CA PRO A 195 9.54 7.39 -7.19
C PRO A 195 10.23 8.69 -6.75
N VAL A 196 9.67 9.36 -5.74
CA VAL A 196 10.14 10.67 -5.25
C VAL A 196 10.63 10.59 -3.80
N ALA A 197 10.01 9.75 -2.98
CA ALA A 197 10.44 9.57 -1.59
C ALA A 197 10.25 8.13 -1.17
N PHE A 198 11.20 7.65 -0.36
CA PHE A 198 11.20 6.29 0.16
C PHE A 198 11.59 6.30 1.64
N ARG A 199 10.90 5.46 2.44
CA ARG A 199 11.26 5.20 3.82
C ARG A 199 11.07 3.73 4.19
N CYS A 200 12.03 3.20 4.92
CA CYS A 200 11.95 1.90 5.56
C CYS A 200 11.84 2.08 7.07
N THR A 201 10.80 1.51 7.68
CA THR A 201 10.57 1.56 9.13
C THR A 201 10.33 0.18 9.70
N ASP A 202 10.28 0.10 11.03
CA ASP A 202 10.05 -1.15 11.75
C ASP A 202 8.73 -1.79 11.33
N GLY A 203 8.68 -3.11 11.32
CA GLY A 203 7.51 -3.87 10.88
C GLY A 203 6.20 -3.63 11.65
N ASN A 204 6.29 -3.02 12.83
CA ASN A 204 5.16 -2.65 13.69
C ASN A 204 4.88 -1.14 13.75
N THR A 205 5.55 -0.34 12.92
CA THR A 205 5.31 1.11 12.85
C THR A 205 3.89 1.37 12.35
N SER A 206 3.20 2.37 12.94
CA SER A 206 1.87 2.79 12.51
C SER A 206 1.97 3.86 11.41
N ASP A 207 1.33 3.61 10.27
CA ASP A 207 1.34 4.49 9.09
C ASP A 207 0.89 5.93 9.41
N SER A 208 -0.05 6.09 10.36
CA SER A 208 -0.64 7.40 10.68
C SER A 208 0.38 8.45 11.11
N VAL A 209 1.48 8.06 11.74
CA VAL A 209 2.51 9.00 12.23
C VAL A 209 3.48 9.41 11.11
N THR A 210 3.49 8.67 10.00
CA THR A 210 4.50 8.84 8.94
C THR A 210 4.09 9.82 7.85
N HIS A 211 2.79 10.14 7.74
CA HIS A 211 2.27 11.04 6.71
C HIS A 211 2.80 12.47 6.83
N VAL A 212 2.76 13.07 8.02
CA VAL A 212 3.28 14.43 8.26
C VAL A 212 4.75 14.52 7.85
N GLN A 213 5.58 13.59 8.33
CA GLN A 213 7.01 13.57 8.01
C GLN A 213 7.28 13.34 6.52
N THR A 214 6.44 12.55 5.85
CA THR A 214 6.55 12.33 4.40
C THR A 214 6.15 13.59 3.64
N TRP A 215 5.03 14.21 4.00
CA TRP A 215 4.55 15.44 3.38
C TRP A 215 5.56 16.59 3.52
N GLU A 216 6.17 16.75 4.69
CA GLU A 216 7.25 17.73 4.92
C GLU A 216 8.47 17.50 4.03
N THR A 217 8.85 16.23 3.82
CA THR A 217 9.93 15.87 2.89
C THR A 217 9.56 16.24 1.46
N LEU A 218 8.32 15.95 1.06
CA LEU A 218 7.81 16.30 -0.28
C LEU A 218 7.70 17.80 -0.48
N ARG A 219 7.34 18.57 0.56
CA ARG A 219 7.33 20.04 0.52
C ARG A 219 8.73 20.60 0.26
N ALA A 220 9.75 20.02 0.89
CA ALA A 220 11.14 20.40 0.63
C ALA A 220 11.57 20.05 -0.81
N VAL A 221 11.20 18.87 -1.31
CA VAL A 221 11.54 18.42 -2.68
C VAL A 221 10.81 19.24 -3.75
N ALA A 222 9.51 19.49 -3.57
CA ALA A 222 8.68 20.23 -4.52
C ALA A 222 8.92 21.74 -4.46
N GLY A 223 9.49 22.26 -3.37
CA GLY A 223 9.69 23.69 -3.13
C GLY A 223 8.39 24.48 -2.94
N ARG A 224 7.25 23.78 -2.78
CA ARG A 224 5.90 24.34 -2.66
C ARG A 224 5.05 23.45 -1.76
N SER A 225 4.00 23.99 -1.14
CA SER A 225 3.08 23.22 -0.30
C SER A 225 1.79 22.82 -1.00
N ASP A 226 1.37 23.55 -2.03
CA ASP A 226 0.07 23.40 -2.68
C ASP A 226 0.01 22.25 -3.71
N PHE A 227 0.92 21.27 -3.65
CA PHE A 227 0.78 20.03 -4.41
C PHE A 227 -0.37 19.17 -3.84
N LEU A 228 -0.89 18.24 -4.64
CA LEU A 228 -1.92 17.30 -4.22
C LEU A 228 -1.30 16.06 -3.58
N TYR A 229 -1.53 15.83 -2.30
CA TYR A 229 -1.08 14.65 -1.57
C TYR A 229 -2.19 13.58 -1.48
N VAL A 230 -2.04 12.50 -2.23
CA VAL A 230 -3.00 11.38 -2.27
C VAL A 230 -2.47 10.24 -1.41
N ALA A 231 -3.25 9.82 -0.41
CA ALA A 231 -2.85 8.73 0.48
C ALA A 231 -4.05 7.88 0.93
N ASP A 232 -3.75 6.74 1.55
CA ASP A 232 -4.76 5.83 2.08
C ASP A 232 -5.51 6.42 3.31
N SER A 233 -6.44 5.63 3.85
CA SER A 233 -7.28 6.06 4.97
C SER A 233 -6.56 6.38 6.28
N LYS A 234 -5.27 6.03 6.42
CA LYS A 234 -4.46 6.36 7.59
C LYS A 234 -4.06 7.84 7.61
N LEU A 235 -4.16 8.53 6.47
CA LEU A 235 -4.08 9.98 6.41
C LEU A 235 -5.30 10.67 7.05
N CYS A 236 -6.46 10.01 7.10
CA CYS A 236 -7.74 10.57 7.57
C CYS A 236 -7.83 10.70 9.12
N SER A 237 -6.82 11.30 9.74
CA SER A 237 -6.81 11.76 11.13
C SER A 237 -6.85 13.29 11.18
N ARG A 238 -7.50 13.86 12.20
CA ARG A 238 -7.58 15.33 12.36
C ARG A 238 -6.18 15.95 12.39
N GLU A 239 -5.27 15.37 13.16
CA GLU A 239 -3.89 15.88 13.29
C GLU A 239 -3.17 15.95 11.93
N ASN A 240 -3.24 14.90 11.12
CA ASN A 240 -2.56 14.87 9.83
C ASN A 240 -3.19 15.82 8.81
N MET A 241 -4.52 15.83 8.71
CA MET A 241 -5.25 16.68 7.79
C MET A 241 -5.06 18.16 8.12
N ASP A 242 -5.21 18.52 9.41
CA ASP A 242 -5.00 19.88 9.88
C ASP A 242 -3.55 20.36 9.67
N HIS A 243 -2.56 19.49 9.84
CA HIS A 243 -1.15 19.84 9.61
C HIS A 243 -0.92 20.25 8.15
N ILE A 244 -1.41 19.44 7.21
CA ILE A 244 -1.25 19.70 5.78
C ILE A 244 -1.98 20.99 5.39
N ASP A 245 -3.23 21.16 5.82
CA ASP A 245 -4.03 22.33 5.48
C ASP A 245 -3.47 23.64 6.06
N ARG A 246 -3.06 23.64 7.35
CA ARG A 246 -2.44 24.83 7.97
C ARG A 246 -1.16 25.26 7.27
N ALA A 247 -0.46 24.33 6.63
CA ALA A 247 0.74 24.60 5.87
C ALA A 247 0.46 24.91 4.38
N GLY A 248 -0.81 25.11 3.99
CA GLY A 248 -1.25 25.47 2.64
C GLY A 248 -1.27 24.31 1.65
N GLY A 249 -1.29 23.07 2.15
CA GLY A 249 -1.29 21.87 1.32
C GLY A 249 -2.67 21.40 0.89
N ARG A 250 -2.71 20.63 -0.20
CA ARG A 250 -3.92 19.95 -0.67
C ARG A 250 -3.77 18.45 -0.47
N PHE A 251 -4.84 17.76 -0.07
CA PHE A 251 -4.80 16.31 0.10
C PHE A 251 -6.08 15.63 -0.38
N VAL A 252 -5.96 14.35 -0.72
CA VAL A 252 -7.09 13.44 -0.93
C VAL A 252 -6.81 12.16 -0.15
N THR A 253 -7.74 11.80 0.73
CA THR A 253 -7.67 10.54 1.49
C THR A 253 -9.00 9.81 1.46
N VAL A 254 -8.93 8.49 1.60
CA VAL A 254 -10.08 7.62 1.75
C VAL A 254 -10.61 7.69 3.18
N MET A 255 -11.91 7.92 3.34
CA MET A 255 -12.54 7.85 4.66
C MET A 255 -12.55 6.41 5.19
N PRO A 256 -12.05 6.14 6.39
CA PRO A 256 -12.08 4.80 6.96
C PRO A 256 -13.52 4.39 7.33
N ARG A 257 -13.85 3.10 7.14
CA ARG A 257 -15.17 2.51 7.46
C ARG A 257 -15.60 2.65 8.92
N SER A 258 -14.68 2.99 9.82
CA SER A 258 -14.96 3.21 11.24
C SER A 258 -15.59 4.57 11.55
N ARG A 259 -15.65 5.48 10.57
CA ARG A 259 -16.26 6.81 10.71
C ARG A 259 -17.78 6.71 10.79
N LEU A 260 -18.39 7.59 11.58
CA LEU A 260 -19.85 7.63 11.74
C LEU A 260 -20.54 8.04 10.45
N GLU A 261 -19.92 8.95 9.70
CA GLU A 261 -20.39 9.46 8.41
C GLU A 261 -20.56 8.32 7.38
N ASP A 262 -19.64 7.35 7.34
CA ASP A 262 -19.75 6.15 6.49
C ASP A 262 -20.92 5.25 6.90
N ALA A 263 -21.12 5.04 8.20
CA ALA A 263 -22.24 4.25 8.69
C ALA A 263 -23.58 4.92 8.38
N GLN A 264 -23.70 6.22 8.62
CA GLN A 264 -24.89 7.03 8.35
C GLN A 264 -25.23 7.04 6.87
N PHE A 265 -24.24 7.24 5.99
CA PHE A 265 -24.50 7.25 4.55
C PHE A 265 -24.96 5.88 4.04
N ARG A 266 -24.35 4.79 4.53
CA ARG A 266 -24.78 3.43 4.17
C ARG A 266 -26.19 3.09 4.65
N GLU A 267 -26.60 3.59 5.82
CA GLU A 267 -27.97 3.45 6.31
C GLU A 267 -28.95 4.27 5.45
N TRP A 268 -28.58 5.51 5.10
CA TRP A 268 -29.38 6.38 4.23
C TRP A 268 -29.59 5.77 2.83
N LEU A 269 -28.55 5.16 2.24
CA LEU A 269 -28.63 4.46 0.95
C LEU A 269 -29.66 3.31 0.91
N GLN A 270 -30.09 2.78 2.05
CA GLN A 270 -31.11 1.71 2.08
C GLN A 270 -32.50 2.22 1.71
N THR A 271 -32.75 3.52 1.88
CA THR A 271 -34.06 4.14 1.70
C THR A 271 -34.04 5.27 0.67
N HIS A 272 -32.85 5.73 0.25
CA HIS A 272 -32.68 6.84 -0.67
C HIS A 272 -31.72 6.49 -1.81
N THR A 273 -31.90 7.15 -2.95
CA THR A 273 -30.97 7.07 -4.08
C THR A 273 -30.26 8.42 -4.24
N PRO A 274 -28.95 8.49 -4.04
CA PRO A 274 -28.22 9.72 -4.25
C PRO A 274 -28.15 10.05 -5.74
N GLU A 275 -28.04 11.35 -6.03
CA GLU A 275 -27.75 11.82 -7.36
C GLU A 275 -26.29 11.50 -7.71
N TRP A 276 -26.11 10.46 -8.49
CA TRP A 276 -24.81 10.00 -8.99
C TRP A 276 -24.46 10.72 -10.29
N SER A 277 -23.31 11.40 -10.29
CA SER A 277 -22.74 12.03 -11.49
C SER A 277 -21.64 11.14 -12.06
N LEU A 278 -21.74 10.76 -13.34
CA LEU A 278 -20.70 10.00 -14.04
C LEU A 278 -19.46 10.90 -14.25
N VAL A 279 -18.29 10.46 -13.79
CA VAL A 279 -17.02 11.21 -13.92
C VAL A 279 -15.93 10.45 -14.67
N TRP A 280 -16.10 9.15 -14.84
CA TRP A 280 -15.15 8.32 -15.56
C TRP A 280 -15.87 7.22 -16.32
N ASP A 281 -15.53 7.04 -17.59
CA ASP A 281 -16.05 5.95 -18.41
C ASP A 281 -14.99 5.48 -19.41
N ARG A 282 -14.54 4.23 -19.24
CA ARG A 282 -13.58 3.59 -20.16
C ARG A 282 -13.88 2.11 -20.37
N PRO A 283 -13.35 1.51 -21.46
CA PRO A 283 -13.35 0.07 -21.63
C PRO A 283 -12.70 -0.64 -20.44
N ASN A 284 -13.11 -1.88 -20.19
CA ASN A 284 -12.52 -2.67 -19.12
C ASN A 284 -11.01 -2.87 -19.39
N PRO A 285 -10.13 -2.51 -18.43
CA PRO A 285 -8.69 -2.54 -18.66
C PRO A 285 -8.11 -3.96 -18.69
N ARG A 286 -8.88 -4.99 -18.30
CA ARG A 286 -8.41 -6.38 -18.20
C ARG A 286 -9.03 -7.31 -19.24
N TYR A 287 -10.28 -7.06 -19.63
CA TYR A 287 -11.05 -7.96 -20.50
C TYR A 287 -11.77 -7.15 -21.57
N SER A 288 -11.47 -7.37 -22.85
CA SER A 288 -12.07 -6.60 -23.94
C SER A 288 -13.61 -6.75 -24.03
N ASP A 289 -14.13 -7.89 -23.58
CA ASP A 289 -15.56 -8.23 -23.49
C ASP A 289 -16.16 -7.96 -22.09
N GLY A 290 -15.35 -7.45 -21.15
CA GLY A 290 -15.76 -7.21 -19.78
C GLY A 290 -16.65 -5.97 -19.61
N PRO A 291 -17.35 -5.85 -18.48
CA PRO A 291 -18.15 -4.67 -18.17
C PRO A 291 -17.26 -3.43 -18.09
N ARG A 292 -17.77 -2.29 -18.57
CA ARG A 292 -17.05 -1.02 -18.60
C ARG A 292 -16.65 -0.55 -17.20
N ASP A 293 -15.53 0.17 -17.12
CA ASP A 293 -15.03 0.78 -15.91
C ASP A 293 -15.61 2.19 -15.77
N CYS A 294 -16.79 2.27 -15.15
CA CYS A 294 -17.51 3.52 -14.94
C CYS A 294 -17.43 3.93 -13.47
N TRP A 295 -17.15 5.21 -13.23
CA TRP A 295 -17.07 5.79 -11.90
C TRP A 295 -18.06 6.93 -11.78
N TYR A 296 -18.80 6.91 -10.68
CA TYR A 296 -19.82 7.87 -10.34
C TYR A 296 -19.48 8.50 -9.01
N VAL A 297 -19.81 9.79 -8.86
CA VAL A 297 -19.59 10.53 -7.63
C VAL A 297 -20.88 11.15 -7.13
N HIS A 298 -20.96 11.27 -5.81
CA HIS A 298 -21.99 12.00 -5.12
C HIS A 298 -21.33 12.84 -4.02
N ARG A 299 -21.41 14.17 -4.12
CA ARG A 299 -20.85 15.06 -3.09
C ARG A 299 -21.81 15.09 -1.92
N ALA A 300 -21.30 14.82 -0.71
CA ALA A 300 -22.11 14.90 0.48
C ALA A 300 -22.56 16.36 0.71
N PRO A 301 -23.82 16.59 1.11
CA PRO A 301 -24.33 17.94 1.38
C PRO A 301 -23.71 18.54 2.65
N LEU A 302 -23.33 17.69 3.60
CA LEU A 302 -22.67 18.08 4.85
C LEU A 302 -21.19 17.69 4.80
N PRO A 303 -20.29 18.53 5.34
CA PRO A 303 -18.88 18.17 5.47
C PRO A 303 -18.67 17.13 6.58
N SER A 304 -17.45 16.62 6.71
CA SER A 304 -17.05 15.75 7.83
C SER A 304 -17.10 16.51 9.16
N MET A 305 -16.95 15.78 10.27
CA MET A 305 -16.82 16.40 11.60
C MET A 305 -15.65 17.40 11.73
N GLU A 306 -14.66 17.32 10.86
CA GLU A 306 -13.54 18.25 10.77
C GLU A 306 -13.74 19.34 9.69
N ALA A 307 -14.96 19.49 9.19
CA ALA A 307 -15.34 20.44 8.15
C ALA A 307 -14.74 20.19 6.75
N TRP A 308 -14.25 18.97 6.47
CA TRP A 308 -13.75 18.60 5.13
C TRP A 308 -14.87 18.22 4.17
N SER A 309 -14.71 18.50 2.87
CA SER A 309 -15.67 18.05 1.86
C SER A 309 -15.63 16.54 1.72
N ILE A 310 -16.79 15.87 1.71
CA ILE A 310 -16.89 14.43 1.48
C ILE A 310 -17.44 14.18 0.08
N VAL A 311 -16.80 13.28 -0.66
CA VAL A 311 -17.23 12.80 -1.98
C VAL A 311 -17.37 11.29 -1.94
N TRP A 312 -18.58 10.79 -2.08
CA TRP A 312 -18.87 9.37 -2.23
C TRP A 312 -18.57 8.94 -3.67
N VAL A 313 -17.82 7.86 -3.83
CA VAL A 313 -17.44 7.30 -5.13
C VAL A 313 -18.01 5.90 -5.26
N TRP A 314 -18.67 5.63 -6.39
CA TRP A 314 -19.19 4.34 -6.79
C TRP A 314 -18.53 3.89 -8.10
N SER A 315 -17.95 2.69 -8.12
CA SER A 315 -17.33 2.09 -9.31
C SER A 315 -18.03 0.78 -9.68
N THR A 316 -18.36 0.63 -10.96
CA THR A 316 -19.00 -0.58 -11.50
C THR A 316 -18.13 -1.82 -11.30
N LEU A 317 -16.86 -1.74 -11.68
CA LEU A 317 -15.92 -2.85 -11.55
C LEU A 317 -15.60 -3.19 -10.10
N LEU A 318 -15.47 -2.18 -9.24
CA LEU A 318 -15.24 -2.42 -7.81
C LEU A 318 -16.44 -3.16 -7.19
N THR A 319 -17.66 -2.72 -7.52
CA THR A 319 -18.91 -3.34 -7.04
C THR A 319 -19.01 -4.81 -7.46
N LEU A 320 -18.72 -5.11 -8.73
CA LEU A 320 -18.72 -6.48 -9.24
C LEU A 320 -17.68 -7.36 -8.53
N ARG A 321 -16.45 -6.87 -8.34
CA ARG A 321 -15.40 -7.60 -7.61
C ARG A 321 -15.80 -7.85 -6.16
N GLN A 322 -16.37 -6.86 -5.49
CA GLN A 322 -16.83 -7.00 -4.11
C GLN A 322 -17.97 -7.99 -4.00
N HIS A 323 -18.94 -7.98 -4.93
CA HIS A 323 -20.02 -8.95 -4.98
C HIS A 323 -19.49 -10.38 -5.18
N ALA A 324 -18.62 -10.60 -6.17
CA ALA A 324 -17.98 -11.89 -6.41
C ALA A 324 -17.13 -12.36 -5.20
N ARG A 325 -16.44 -11.43 -4.52
CA ARG A 325 -15.71 -11.75 -3.27
C ARG A 325 -16.66 -12.15 -2.15
N ARG A 326 -17.78 -11.46 -1.96
CA ARG A 326 -18.80 -11.81 -0.95
C ARG A 326 -19.36 -13.21 -1.19
N LEU A 327 -19.75 -13.52 -2.42
CA LEU A 327 -20.24 -14.86 -2.77
C LEU A 327 -19.21 -15.96 -2.49
N ARG A 328 -17.95 -15.75 -2.88
CA ARG A 328 -16.87 -16.70 -2.59
C ARG A 328 -16.64 -16.89 -1.09
N ASN A 329 -16.64 -15.81 -0.32
CA ASN A 329 -16.47 -15.87 1.12
C ASN A 329 -17.64 -16.61 1.81
N ILE A 330 -18.88 -16.39 1.35
CA ILE A 330 -20.05 -17.10 1.86
C ILE A 330 -19.95 -18.59 1.53
N ALA A 331 -19.59 -18.95 0.30
CA ALA A 331 -19.41 -20.35 -0.10
C ALA A 331 -18.31 -21.04 0.73
N ALA A 332 -17.16 -20.38 0.92
CA ALA A 332 -16.08 -20.89 1.76
C ALA A 332 -16.50 -21.06 3.23
N ALA A 333 -17.25 -20.10 3.78
CA ALA A 333 -17.77 -20.19 5.15
C ALA A 333 -18.76 -21.36 5.30
N ILE A 334 -19.64 -21.57 4.32
CA ILE A 334 -20.57 -22.72 4.29
C ILE A 334 -19.77 -24.03 4.29
N GLU A 335 -18.75 -24.15 3.43
CA GLU A 335 -17.91 -25.34 3.37
C GLU A 335 -17.15 -25.58 4.70
N GLU A 336 -16.62 -24.52 5.33
CA GLU A 336 -16.00 -24.61 6.66
C GLU A 336 -16.99 -25.05 7.73
N PHE A 337 -18.23 -24.54 7.71
CA PHE A 337 -19.29 -24.98 8.63
C PHE A 337 -19.66 -26.45 8.40
N GLU A 338 -19.75 -26.90 7.14
CA GLU A 338 -20.02 -28.30 6.81
C GLU A 338 -18.89 -29.21 7.27
N ARG A 339 -17.63 -28.83 7.01
CA ARG A 339 -16.44 -29.55 7.50
C ARG A 339 -16.41 -29.59 9.03
N LEU A 340 -16.73 -28.47 9.70
CA LEU A 340 -16.81 -28.43 11.16
C LEU A 340 -17.94 -29.33 11.68
N ARG A 341 -19.11 -29.32 11.04
CA ARG A 341 -20.25 -30.19 11.38
C ARG A 341 -19.88 -31.67 11.21
N GLN A 342 -19.22 -32.03 10.11
CA GLN A 342 -18.72 -33.39 9.86
C GLN A 342 -17.68 -33.81 10.91
N ARG A 343 -16.75 -32.92 11.27
CA ARG A 343 -15.81 -33.17 12.36
C ARG A 343 -16.57 -33.39 13.67
N LEU A 344 -17.48 -32.50 14.06
CA LEU A 344 -18.26 -32.65 15.30
C LEU A 344 -19.09 -33.93 15.34
N ALA A 345 -19.61 -34.40 14.20
CA ALA A 345 -20.34 -35.66 14.09
C ALA A 345 -19.45 -36.91 14.04
N SER A 346 -18.14 -36.77 13.86
CA SER A 346 -17.20 -37.89 13.82
C SER A 346 -17.01 -38.52 15.20
N ALA A 347 -17.08 -39.85 15.27
CA ALA A 347 -16.82 -40.62 16.50
C ALA A 347 -15.42 -40.39 17.12
N LYS A 348 -14.49 -39.77 16.37
CA LYS A 348 -13.13 -39.45 16.85
C LYS A 348 -13.00 -38.06 17.48
N THR A 349 -14.10 -37.30 17.59
CA THR A 349 -14.04 -35.91 18.06
C THR A 349 -14.02 -35.84 19.58
N ARG A 350 -12.85 -35.49 20.13
CA ARG A 350 -12.67 -35.19 21.55
C ARG A 350 -13.06 -33.75 21.82
N LEU A 351 -14.31 -33.52 22.21
CA LEU A 351 -14.76 -32.25 22.77
C LEU A 351 -14.12 -32.08 24.16
N ARG A 352 -13.22 -31.10 24.33
CA ARG A 352 -12.76 -30.71 25.68
C ARG A 352 -13.91 -29.98 26.36
N GLY A 353 -14.31 -30.46 27.55
CA GLY A 353 -15.51 -30.02 28.26
C GLY A 353 -15.58 -28.50 28.44
N ALA A 354 -16.67 -27.91 27.94
CA ALA A 354 -17.11 -26.58 28.34
C ALA A 354 -17.88 -26.68 29.67
N PRO A 355 -17.84 -25.66 30.54
CA PRO A 355 -18.55 -25.67 31.81
C PRO A 355 -20.06 -25.79 31.58
N ARG A 356 -20.66 -26.69 32.34
CA ARG A 356 -22.06 -27.11 32.28
C ARG A 356 -22.97 -25.98 32.80
N SER A 357 -23.33 -25.03 31.95
CA SER A 357 -24.48 -24.16 32.22
C SER A 357 -25.76 -24.91 31.81
N THR A 358 -26.53 -25.33 32.82
CA THR A 358 -27.84 -25.96 32.71
C THR A 358 -28.79 -25.08 31.90
N CYS A 359 -29.08 -25.47 30.66
CA CYS A 359 -30.21 -24.93 29.91
C CYS A 359 -31.46 -25.72 30.33
N ARG A 360 -32.37 -25.09 31.07
CA ARG A 360 -33.71 -25.64 31.35
C ARG A 360 -34.45 -25.78 30.02
N SER A 361 -34.86 -27.00 29.71
CA SER A 361 -35.80 -27.29 28.64
C SER A 361 -37.15 -26.61 28.92
N SER A 362 -37.52 -25.63 28.09
CA SER A 362 -38.92 -25.30 27.85
C SER A 362 -39.29 -25.86 26.49
N SER A 363 -39.95 -27.02 26.52
CA SER A 363 -40.71 -27.59 25.43
C SER A 363 -41.91 -26.71 25.08
N SER A 364 -42.40 -26.87 23.84
CA SER A 364 -43.50 -26.18 23.16
C SER A 364 -43.13 -24.84 22.51
N TRP A 365 -42.91 -24.89 21.19
CA TRP A 365 -43.47 -23.98 20.19
C TRP A 365 -43.27 -24.65 18.82
N THR A 366 -44.29 -25.38 18.38
CA THR A 366 -44.56 -25.60 16.95
C THR A 366 -44.91 -24.24 16.34
N GLY A 367 -44.13 -23.77 15.35
CA GLY A 367 -44.44 -22.51 14.67
C GLY A 367 -43.32 -22.03 13.75
N THR A 368 -43.54 -22.21 12.46
CA THR A 368 -43.31 -21.25 11.37
C THR A 368 -41.94 -20.57 11.24
N MET A 369 -41.32 -20.84 10.08
CA MET A 369 -40.22 -20.10 9.47
C MET A 369 -40.43 -18.58 9.54
N TRP A 370 -39.57 -17.88 10.29
CA TRP A 370 -39.40 -16.44 10.19
C TRP A 370 -37.96 -16.12 9.81
N VAL A 371 -37.79 -15.52 8.62
CA VAL A 371 -36.59 -14.79 8.25
C VAL A 371 -36.61 -13.49 9.04
N ALA A 372 -35.73 -13.37 10.04
CA ALA A 372 -35.55 -12.14 10.79
C ALA A 372 -34.16 -11.56 10.49
N THR A 373 -34.12 -10.54 9.64
CA THR A 373 -33.05 -9.55 9.60
C THR A 373 -33.08 -8.73 10.88
N SER A 374 -32.07 -8.84 11.74
CA SER A 374 -31.70 -7.73 12.64
C SER A 374 -30.29 -7.86 13.22
N ARG A 375 -29.72 -6.69 13.45
CA ARG A 375 -28.38 -6.33 13.91
C ARG A 375 -27.99 -7.05 15.20
N PHE A 376 -26.73 -7.50 15.29
CA PHE A 376 -26.05 -7.68 16.57
C PHE A 376 -24.69 -6.98 16.52
N ALA A 377 -24.59 -5.89 17.29
CA ALA A 377 -23.36 -5.22 17.64
C ALA A 377 -22.71 -5.98 18.81
N ALA A 378 -21.44 -6.33 18.69
CA ALA A 378 -20.64 -6.82 19.79
C ALA A 378 -19.72 -5.67 20.27
N SER A 379 -20.13 -5.00 21.34
CA SER A 379 -19.25 -4.23 22.21
C SER A 379 -18.83 -5.15 23.36
N PHE A 380 -17.53 -5.34 23.54
CA PHE A 380 -16.96 -6.04 24.69
C PHE A 380 -16.23 -5.01 25.56
N ALA A 381 -16.86 -4.63 26.68
CA ALA A 381 -16.24 -3.81 27.72
C ALA A 381 -15.59 -4.72 28.78
N LYS A 382 -14.33 -4.44 29.12
CA LYS A 382 -13.68 -4.94 30.34
C LYS A 382 -14.04 -4.02 31.50
N SER A 383 -14.59 -4.59 32.56
CA SER A 383 -14.88 -3.94 33.84
C SER A 383 -13.65 -3.91 34.75
N THR A 384 -13.48 -2.83 35.52
CA THR A 384 -13.05 -2.89 36.94
C THR A 384 -13.64 -1.69 37.71
N SER A 385 -14.39 -2.02 38.78
CA SER A 385 -14.62 -1.36 40.09
C SER A 385 -14.22 0.13 40.26
N SER A 386 -14.93 1.03 40.99
CA SER A 386 -15.89 0.90 42.09
C SER A 386 -16.48 2.27 42.47
N SER A 387 -17.59 2.23 43.23
CA SER A 387 -18.15 3.26 44.14
C SER A 387 -19.09 4.37 43.58
N LYS A 388 -20.25 4.46 44.26
CA LYS A 388 -21.46 5.31 44.14
C LYS A 388 -21.37 6.51 45.13
N PRO A 389 -22.41 7.36 45.32
CA PRO A 389 -23.32 8.07 44.39
C PRO A 389 -23.61 9.55 44.82
N ALA A 390 -24.30 10.36 43.99
CA ALA A 390 -25.34 11.35 44.38
C ALA A 390 -25.76 12.20 43.14
N VAL A 391 -27.01 12.20 42.65
CA VAL A 391 -28.24 12.96 43.04
C VAL A 391 -28.62 13.96 41.91
N ALA A 392 -29.81 13.68 41.33
CA ALA A 392 -30.85 14.54 40.72
C ALA A 392 -30.52 15.91 40.05
N ALA A 393 -31.07 16.14 38.84
CA ALA A 393 -32.30 16.93 38.64
C ALA A 393 -32.63 17.25 37.15
N ARG A 394 -33.90 16.98 36.80
CA ARG A 394 -34.86 17.75 35.95
C ARG A 394 -34.44 18.38 34.59
N ALA A 395 -35.11 17.88 33.55
CA ALA A 395 -35.67 18.66 32.42
C ALA A 395 -36.89 19.52 32.92
N PRO A 396 -37.56 20.43 32.16
CA PRO A 396 -37.96 20.26 30.74
C PRO A 396 -38.09 21.54 29.88
N THR A 397 -38.41 21.34 28.59
CA THR A 397 -39.56 21.93 27.84
C THR A 397 -39.25 22.37 26.40
N ARG A 398 -40.29 22.17 25.57
CA ARG A 398 -40.45 22.33 24.12
C ARG A 398 -41.54 23.40 23.90
N PRO A 399 -41.60 24.08 22.74
CA PRO A 399 -42.85 24.08 21.92
C PRO A 399 -42.54 23.96 20.40
N THR A 400 -43.24 23.16 19.57
CA THR A 400 -44.47 23.45 18.74
C THR A 400 -44.38 24.74 17.90
N ALA A 401 -44.72 24.86 16.59
CA ALA A 401 -45.46 24.04 15.62
C ALA A 401 -45.38 24.68 14.19
N ARG A 402 -45.98 23.97 13.21
CA ARG A 402 -46.69 24.41 11.98
C ARG A 402 -46.03 24.22 10.59
N SER A 403 -46.75 23.41 9.80
CA SER A 403 -46.82 23.38 8.33
C SER A 403 -47.77 24.48 7.79
N PRO A 404 -47.84 24.71 6.46
CA PRO A 404 -48.93 24.08 5.69
C PRO A 404 -48.53 23.58 4.28
N SER A 405 -49.53 22.97 3.64
CA SER A 405 -49.63 22.26 2.35
C SER A 405 -49.55 23.16 1.11
N ASP A 406 -49.25 22.56 -0.06
CA ASP A 406 -50.23 22.38 -1.16
C ASP A 406 -49.66 21.59 -2.34
N ALA A 407 -50.57 20.89 -3.03
CA ALA A 407 -50.35 19.92 -4.10
C ALA A 407 -50.48 20.54 -5.50
N SER A 408 -49.88 19.91 -6.53
CA SER A 408 -50.64 19.30 -7.65
C SER A 408 -49.79 18.92 -8.89
N THR A 409 -50.05 17.68 -9.33
CA THR A 409 -50.11 17.10 -10.70
C THR A 409 -48.90 16.74 -11.58
N CYS A 410 -49.05 15.54 -12.14
CA CYS A 410 -48.17 14.67 -12.91
C CYS A 410 -48.13 14.96 -14.43
N ASN A 411 -47.08 14.49 -15.12
CA ASN A 411 -47.16 13.49 -16.22
C ASN A 411 -45.79 13.23 -16.90
N GLY A 412 -45.49 11.96 -17.21
CA GLY A 412 -44.43 11.56 -18.17
C GLY A 412 -43.63 10.30 -17.80
N ALA A 413 -43.79 9.22 -18.59
CA ALA A 413 -43.41 7.81 -18.35
C ALA A 413 -41.89 7.48 -18.46
N PRO A 414 -41.45 6.25 -18.05
CA PRO A 414 -40.09 6.00 -17.56
C PRO A 414 -39.15 5.34 -18.59
N THR A 415 -37.90 5.79 -18.65
CA THR A 415 -36.78 5.01 -19.18
C THR A 415 -36.09 4.27 -18.04
N SER A 416 -36.17 2.94 -18.07
CA SER A 416 -35.60 2.02 -17.08
C SER A 416 -34.08 2.16 -16.97
N ARG A 417 -33.60 2.85 -15.92
CA ARG A 417 -32.22 2.75 -15.42
C ARG A 417 -32.15 1.64 -14.37
N PRO A 418 -31.09 0.82 -14.33
CA PRO A 418 -30.94 -0.18 -13.28
C PRO A 418 -30.75 0.50 -11.92
N SER A 419 -31.68 0.24 -10.99
CA SER A 419 -31.68 0.78 -9.63
C SER A 419 -30.56 0.16 -8.78
N PRO A 420 -29.71 0.95 -8.12
CA PRO A 420 -28.56 0.46 -7.35
C PRO A 420 -28.96 0.20 -5.90
N THR A 421 -29.65 -0.92 -5.61
CA THR A 421 -30.08 -1.23 -4.23
C THR A 421 -28.97 -1.76 -3.31
N THR A 422 -27.72 -1.92 -3.78
CA THR A 422 -26.61 -2.47 -2.95
C THR A 422 -25.20 -1.99 -3.34
N GLY A 423 -25.05 -0.78 -3.85
CA GLY A 423 -23.74 -0.19 -4.19
C GLY A 423 -22.97 0.31 -2.96
N GLU A 424 -21.77 -0.22 -2.70
CA GLU A 424 -20.88 0.31 -1.66
C GLU A 424 -20.14 1.55 -2.19
N ALA A 425 -20.47 2.71 -1.64
CA ALA A 425 -19.70 3.92 -1.86
C ALA A 425 -18.44 3.94 -0.96
N THR A 426 -17.36 4.51 -1.50
CA THR A 426 -16.16 4.86 -0.73
C THR A 426 -16.07 6.37 -0.67
N ALA A 427 -15.97 6.96 0.52
CA ALA A 427 -15.81 8.39 0.67
C ALA A 427 -14.34 8.79 0.45
N CYS A 428 -14.12 9.85 -0.34
CA CYS A 428 -12.88 10.60 -0.38
C CYS A 428 -13.11 11.98 0.23
N THR A 429 -12.16 12.47 1.02
CA THR A 429 -12.15 13.87 1.46
C THR A 429 -11.31 14.69 0.49
N ARG A 430 -11.78 15.90 0.15
CA ARG A 430 -11.11 16.84 -0.77
C ARG A 430 -10.92 18.19 -0.10
#